data_AF-A0A2M7SLU4-F1
#
_entry.id   AF-A0A2M7SLU4-F1
#
_cell.length_a   1.000
_cell.length_b   1.000
_cell.length_c   1.000
_cell.angle_alpha   90.00
_cell.angle_beta   90.00
_cell.angle_gamma   90.00
#
_symmetry.space_group_name_H-M   'P 1'
#
loop_
_entity.id
_entity.type
_entity.pdbx_description
1 polymer ?
#
loop_
_entity_poly.entity_id
_entity_poly.type
_entity_poly.pdbx_seq_one_letter_code
_entity_poly.pdbx_strand_id
1 'polypeptide(L)' 'MNGILIIDKPSGVTSHDVVKRVKRLLKVHKAGHTGTLDPLATGVLP' A
#
# COMPACT_ATOMS: atom_id res chain seq x y z
N MET A 1 8.79 13.10 -7.85
CA MET A 1 8.76 11.76 -8.46
C MET A 1 7.32 11.32 -8.51
N ASN A 2 6.85 10.86 -9.67
CA ASN A 2 5.49 10.32 -9.86
C ASN A 2 5.64 8.89 -10.38
N GLY A 3 4.85 7.96 -9.85
CA GLY A 3 4.91 6.55 -10.24
C GLY A 3 3.85 5.72 -9.52
N ILE A 4 3.77 4.45 -9.91
CA ILE A 4 2.88 3.44 -9.32
C ILE A 4 3.76 2.34 -8.73
N LEU A 5 3.38 1.83 -7.56
CA LEU A 5 4.05 0.70 -6.92
C LEU A 5 3.05 -0.45 -6.83
N ILE A 6 3.35 -1.55 -7.51
CA ILE A 6 2.53 -2.75 -7.42
C ILE A 6 3.01 -3.55 -6.21
N ILE A 7 2.17 -3.64 -5.19
CA ILE A 7 2.49 -4.31 -3.93
C ILE A 7 1.62 -5.55 -3.79
N ASP A 8 2.22 -6.70 -3.51
CA ASP A 8 1.47 -7.86 -3.01
C ASP A 8 1.21 -7.66 -1.51
N LYS A 9 -0.03 -7.28 -1.17
CA LYS A 9 -0.44 -7.02 0.22
C LYS A 9 -0.53 -8.37 0.96
N PRO A 10 0.19 -8.56 2.08
CA PRO A 10 0.01 -9.75 2.90
C PRO A 10 -1.32 -9.72 3.66
N SER A 11 -1.76 -10.88 4.14
CA SER A 11 -2.88 -10.97 5.08
C SER A 11 -2.49 -10.39 6.44
N GLY A 12 -3.46 -9.90 7.19
CA GLY A 12 -3.28 -9.36 8.53
C GLY A 12 -2.89 -7.88 8.59
N VAL A 13 -2.82 -7.18 7.45
CA VAL A 13 -2.58 -5.73 7.39
C VAL A 13 -3.64 -5.02 6.55
N THR A 14 -3.98 -3.80 6.92
CA THR A 14 -4.90 -2.97 6.12
C THR A 14 -4.18 -2.39 4.90
N SER A 15 -4.96 -1.97 3.90
CA SER A 15 -4.41 -1.22 2.74
C SER A 15 -3.75 0.09 3.16
N HIS A 16 -4.25 0.74 4.22
CA HIS A 16 -3.65 1.95 4.79
C HIS A 16 -2.30 1.70 5.48
N ASP A 17 -2.12 0.56 6.14
CA ASP A 17 -0.84 0.19 6.75
C ASP A 17 0.27 0.06 5.71
N VAL A 18 -0.07 -0.50 4.53
CA VAL A 18 0.85 -0.58 3.39
C VAL A 18 1.26 0.82 2.94
N VAL A 19 0.30 1.73 2.69
CA VAL A 19 0.59 3.11 2.29
C VAL A 19 1.48 3.82 3.32
N LYS A 20 1.19 3.66 4.62
CA LYS A 20 2.02 4.24 5.69
C LYS A 20 3.46 3.71 5.65
N ARG A 21 3.63 2.41 5.40
CA ARG A 21 4.95 1.78 5.30
C ARG A 21 5.71 2.26 4.06
N VAL A 22 5.04 2.38 2.91
CA VAL A 22 5.60 2.95 1.67
C VAL A 22 6.08 4.38 1.89
N LYS A 23 5.23 5.24 2.48
CA LYS A 23 5.61 6.64 2.80
C LYS A 23 6.87 6.71 3.65
N ARG A 24 6.98 5.84 4.67
CA ARG A 24 8.15 5.79 5.55
C ARG A 24 9.41 5.31 4.82
N LEU A 25 9.31 4.25 4.04
CA LEU A 25 10.44 3.64 3.34
C LEU A 25 11.00 4.57 2.25
N LEU A 26 10.11 5.21 1.48
CA LEU A 26 10.50 6.08 0.37
C LEU A 26 10.68 7.55 0.77
N LYS A 27 10.42 7.91 2.03
CA LYS A 27 10.49 9.28 2.55
C LYS A 27 9.66 10.27 1.73
N VAL A 28 8.43 9.88 1.37
CA VAL A 28 7.52 10.70 0.55
C VAL A 28 6.35 11.27 1.36
N HIS A 29 5.95 12.49 1.03
CA HIS A 29 4.83 13.16 1.69
C HIS A 29 3.45 12.63 1.24
N LYS A 30 3.32 12.21 -0.03
CA LYS A 30 2.05 11.78 -0.63
C LYS A 30 2.18 10.38 -1.24
N ALA A 31 1.27 9.49 -0.85
CA ALA A 31 1.02 8.19 -1.44
C ALA A 31 -0.42 7.78 -1.09
N GLY A 32 -1.00 6.88 -1.88
CA GLY A 32 -2.34 6.33 -1.68
C GLY A 32 -2.45 4.98 -2.38
N HIS A 33 -3.64 4.38 -2.39
CA HIS A 33 -3.95 3.18 -3.15
C HIS A 33 -5.21 3.39 -3.99
N THR A 34 -5.37 2.67 -5.10
CA THR A 34 -6.54 2.84 -6.00
C THR A 34 -7.71 1.91 -5.71
N GLY A 35 -7.62 1.11 -4.64
CA GLY A 35 -8.70 0.26 -4.15
C GLY A 35 -8.34 -0.35 -2.80
N THR A 36 -9.33 -0.57 -1.93
CA THR A 36 -9.09 -1.22 -0.64
C THR A 36 -9.16 -2.73 -0.82
N LEU A 37 -8.22 -3.43 -0.20
CA LEU A 37 -8.32 -4.86 0.12
C LEU A 37 -8.65 -5.05 1.59
N ASP A 38 -9.48 -6.04 1.89
CA ASP A 38 -9.79 -6.45 3.26
C ASP A 38 -8.52 -6.79 4.05
N PRO A 39 -8.49 -6.56 5.37
CA PRO A 39 -7.31 -6.88 6.18
C PRO A 39 -6.85 -8.33 6.05
N LEU A 40 -7.79 -9.27 5.90
CA LEU A 40 -7.51 -10.70 5.76
C LEU A 40 -7.19 -11.13 4.32
N ALA A 41 -7.51 -10.30 3.31
CA ALA A 41 -7.20 -10.60 1.92
C ALA A 41 -5.70 -10.48 1.64
N THR A 42 -5.24 -11.21 0.61
CA THR A 42 -3.92 -11.05 0.00
C THR A 42 -4.05 -10.59 -1.44
N GLY A 43 -2.96 -10.13 -2.05
CA GLY A 43 -2.91 -9.86 -3.49
C GLY A 43 -2.59 -8.41 -3.83
N VAL A 44 -2.85 -8.07 -5.09
CA VAL A 44 -2.34 -6.84 -5.71
C VAL A 44 -3.01 -5.59 -5.15
N LEU A 45 -2.20 -4.68 -4.60
CA LEU A 45 -2.56 -3.33 -4.19
C LEU A 45 -1.76 -2.30 -5.01
N PRO A 46 -2.40 -1.56 -5.93
CA PRO A 46 -1.77 -0.51 -6.74
C PRO A 46 -1.69 0.86 -6.04
#